data_AF-A0A2C9SRW5-F1
#
_entry.id   AF-A0A2C9SRW5-F1
#
_cell.length_a   1.000
_cell.length_b   1.000
_cell.length_c   1.000
_cell.angle_alpha   90.00
_cell.angle_beta   90.00
_cell.angle_gamma   90.00
#
_symmetry.space_group_name_H-M   'P 1'
#
loop_
_entity.id
_entity.type
_entity.pdbx_description
1 polymer ?
#
loop_
_entity_poly.entity_id
_entity_poly.type
_entity_poly.pdbx_seq_one_letter_code
_entity_poly.pdbx_strand_id
1 'polypeptide(L)'
;MPPEPAGPDPLAVAAFIVSICSASVALVGVVWQLTLYRLSGARLKVQLVFCYTDDGGHMTWRTAGRGRPAFADVRAGMDGMSDIGIEYGQVRVTNVGRTAVSVENISYAVRHRYRWTLRRHRATIQPWQFLRKDCDPKDLTPDLSNPIRLEPGGHVTAEFYLWPALAGHGHGTREGAISVRGSAHAVGRKWATRSQRRRAWKLPAGATTYFTDLEVTPELRMFRELWSHQHRARLSAWWALLMRREINKRLAEGATSQEIQEYLDQGMERLDDEGKHMGNVLLSFAVHREYHNDPPPLALGRLQRALWGVKGVPPWRK
;
A
#
# COMPACT_ATOMS: atom_id res chain seq x y z
N MET A 1 -58.04 43.70 -50.46
CA MET A 1 -57.31 43.51 -49.18
C MET A 1 -57.09 42.03 -49.00
N PRO A 2 -55.85 41.56 -48.82
CA PRO A 2 -55.64 40.17 -48.45
C PRO A 2 -56.27 39.89 -47.08
N PRO A 3 -56.88 38.70 -46.87
CA PRO A 3 -57.45 38.35 -45.57
C PRO A 3 -56.34 38.32 -44.51
N GLU A 4 -56.63 38.93 -43.37
CA GLU A 4 -55.78 38.92 -42.19
C GLU A 4 -55.49 37.46 -41.80
N PRO A 5 -54.23 37.07 -41.53
CA PRO A 5 -53.91 35.69 -41.23
C PRO A 5 -54.67 35.27 -39.97
N ALA A 6 -55.55 34.28 -40.11
CA ALA A 6 -56.23 33.66 -38.99
C ALA A 6 -55.19 33.23 -37.97
N GLY A 7 -55.38 33.64 -36.70
CA GLY A 7 -54.49 33.26 -35.61
C GLY A 7 -54.33 31.74 -35.51
N PRO A 8 -53.25 31.25 -34.86
CA PRO A 8 -52.96 29.82 -34.81
C PRO A 8 -54.14 29.03 -34.26
N ASP A 9 -54.52 27.95 -34.96
CA ASP A 9 -55.65 27.11 -34.58
C ASP A 9 -55.50 26.64 -33.13
N PRO A 10 -56.49 26.86 -32.25
CA PRO A 10 -56.37 26.54 -30.83
C PRO A 10 -56.12 25.05 -30.59
N LEU A 11 -56.62 24.20 -31.48
CA LEU A 11 -56.37 22.75 -31.48
C LEU A 11 -54.91 22.41 -31.78
N ALA A 12 -54.26 23.14 -32.70
CA ALA A 12 -52.85 22.93 -33.03
C ALA A 12 -51.96 23.34 -31.84
N VAL A 13 -52.30 24.44 -31.16
CA VAL A 13 -51.59 24.89 -29.95
C VAL A 13 -51.74 23.86 -28.82
N ALA A 14 -52.95 23.36 -28.58
CA ALA A 14 -53.19 22.34 -27.56
C ALA A 14 -52.44 21.03 -27.84
N ALA A 15 -52.48 20.55 -29.10
CA ALA A 15 -51.76 19.35 -29.51
C ALA A 15 -50.24 19.49 -29.34
N PHE A 16 -49.69 20.67 -29.65
CA PHE A 16 -48.27 20.97 -29.47
C PHE A 16 -47.87 20.94 -27.98
N ILE A 17 -48.67 21.55 -27.11
CA ILE A 17 -48.44 21.52 -25.65
C ILE A 17 -48.47 20.08 -25.13
N VAL A 18 -49.48 19.29 -25.51
CA VAL A 18 -49.60 17.88 -25.10
C VAL A 18 -48.42 17.06 -25.61
N SER A 19 -47.95 17.31 -26.83
CA SER A 19 -46.78 16.65 -27.40
C SER A 19 -45.50 16.97 -26.61
N ILE A 20 -45.27 18.25 -26.27
CA ILE A 20 -44.11 18.66 -25.46
C ILE A 20 -44.17 18.03 -24.06
N CYS A 21 -45.33 18.06 -23.41
CA CYS A 21 -45.51 17.45 -22.09
C CYS A 21 -45.25 15.94 -22.13
N SER A 22 -45.79 15.24 -23.13
CA SER A 22 -45.57 13.80 -23.31
C SER A 22 -44.10 13.47 -23.57
N ALA A 23 -43.43 14.24 -24.45
CA ALA A 23 -42.01 14.09 -24.73
C ALA A 23 -41.15 14.33 -23.46
N SER A 24 -41.52 15.31 -22.64
CA SER A 24 -40.83 15.63 -21.39
C SER A 24 -40.95 14.49 -20.36
N VAL A 25 -42.15 13.94 -20.18
CA VAL A 25 -42.39 12.79 -19.29
C VAL A 25 -41.59 11.56 -19.77
N ALA A 26 -41.60 11.28 -21.08
CA ALA A 26 -40.82 10.19 -21.65
C ALA A 26 -39.31 10.38 -21.42
N LEU A 27 -38.78 11.60 -21.61
CA LEU A 27 -37.38 11.91 -21.37
C LEU A 27 -36.98 11.69 -19.90
N VAL A 28 -37.81 12.15 -18.95
CA VAL A 28 -37.60 11.93 -17.52
C VAL A 28 -37.59 10.43 -17.21
N GLY A 29 -38.52 9.65 -17.79
CA GLY A 29 -38.55 8.20 -17.66
C GLY A 29 -37.27 7.52 -18.13
N VAL A 30 -36.75 7.92 -19.31
CA VAL A 30 -35.48 7.38 -19.85
C VAL A 30 -34.29 7.77 -18.96
N VAL A 31 -34.20 9.01 -18.53
CA VAL A 31 -33.14 9.48 -17.61
C VAL A 31 -33.19 8.71 -16.30
N TRP A 32 -34.39 8.42 -15.78
CA TRP A 32 -34.58 7.64 -14.56
C TRP A 32 -34.13 6.19 -14.74
N GLN A 33 -34.52 5.53 -15.84
CA GLN A 33 -34.10 4.16 -16.14
C GLN A 33 -32.58 4.05 -16.32
N LEU A 34 -31.95 5.01 -17.02
CA LEU A 34 -30.49 5.09 -17.13
C LEU A 34 -29.81 5.27 -15.76
N THR A 35 -30.44 6.06 -14.88
CA THR A 35 -29.95 6.27 -13.52
C THR A 35 -30.06 4.98 -12.70
N LEU A 36 -31.21 4.29 -12.75
CA LEU A 36 -31.41 3.00 -12.09
C LEU A 36 -30.44 1.94 -12.60
N TYR A 37 -30.23 1.86 -13.91
CA TYR A 37 -29.26 0.93 -14.51
C TYR A 37 -27.83 1.19 -14.03
N ARG A 38 -27.44 2.47 -13.90
CA ARG A 38 -26.14 2.84 -13.32
C ARG A 38 -26.04 2.51 -11.83
N LEU A 39 -27.16 2.55 -11.10
CA LEU A 39 -27.22 2.23 -9.68
C LEU A 39 -27.32 0.73 -9.41
N SER A 40 -27.87 -0.07 -10.34
CA SER A 40 -28.09 -1.50 -10.18
C SER A 40 -26.84 -2.35 -10.45
N GLY A 41 -25.90 -1.87 -11.26
CA GLY A 41 -24.70 -2.63 -11.61
C GLY A 41 -23.67 -2.78 -10.47
N ALA A 42 -22.63 -3.56 -10.74
CA ALA A 42 -21.47 -3.72 -9.86
C ALA A 42 -20.79 -2.38 -9.58
N ARG A 43 -20.65 -2.03 -8.30
CA ARG A 43 -20.03 -0.77 -7.83
C ARG A 43 -19.01 -1.08 -6.76
N LEU A 44 -17.76 -0.69 -7.02
CA LEU A 44 -16.68 -0.82 -6.04
C LEU A 44 -16.51 0.48 -5.28
N LYS A 45 -16.32 0.35 -3.96
CA LYS A 45 -15.84 1.42 -3.09
C LYS A 45 -14.46 1.01 -2.59
N VAL A 46 -13.45 1.78 -2.98
CA VAL A 46 -12.08 1.58 -2.52
C VAL A 46 -11.77 2.58 -1.41
N GLN A 47 -11.21 2.09 -0.31
CA GLN A 47 -10.73 2.89 0.81
C GLN A 47 -9.24 2.63 1.01
N LEU A 48 -8.52 3.67 1.40
CA LEU A 48 -7.12 3.59 1.77
C LEU A 48 -7.01 4.09 3.20
N VAL A 49 -6.51 3.24 4.09
CA VAL A 49 -6.37 3.50 5.53
C VAL A 49 -4.89 3.37 5.88
N PHE A 50 -4.36 4.40 6.54
CA PHE A 50 -2.96 4.45 6.95
C PHE A 50 -2.87 3.77 8.30
N CYS A 51 -1.93 2.86 8.47
CA CYS A 51 -1.83 2.08 9.67
C CYS A 51 -0.39 1.95 10.14
N TYR A 52 -0.25 1.65 11.43
CA TYR A 52 1.00 1.32 12.09
C TYR A 52 0.86 -0.03 12.76
N THR A 53 1.92 -0.84 12.64
CA THR A 53 2.12 -2.02 13.49
C THR A 53 3.38 -1.84 14.31
N ASP A 54 3.34 -2.33 15.55
CA ASP A 54 4.49 -2.41 16.42
C ASP A 54 5.40 -3.60 16.07
N ASP A 55 6.46 -3.77 16.84
CA ASP A 55 7.40 -4.89 16.78
C ASP A 55 6.78 -6.24 17.18
N GLY A 56 5.62 -6.25 17.84
CA GLY A 56 4.83 -7.45 18.12
C GLY A 56 3.98 -7.92 16.93
N GLY A 57 3.90 -7.12 15.87
CA GLY A 57 3.02 -7.39 14.72
C GLY A 57 1.56 -7.06 14.99
N HIS A 58 1.28 -6.28 16.05
CA HIS A 58 -0.04 -5.83 16.45
C HIS A 58 -0.34 -4.45 15.84
N MET A 59 -1.56 -4.24 15.33
CA MET A 59 -1.93 -2.92 14.80
C MET A 59 -2.30 -2.04 15.97
N THR A 60 -1.43 -1.09 16.23
CA THR A 60 -1.54 -0.18 17.34
C THR A 60 -2.26 1.11 16.94
N TRP A 61 -2.30 1.45 15.64
CA TRP A 61 -2.98 2.67 15.18
C TRP A 61 -3.44 2.64 13.72
N ARG A 62 -4.54 3.34 13.43
CA ARG A 62 -5.07 3.52 12.07
C ARG A 62 -5.76 4.87 11.85
N THR A 63 -5.64 5.44 10.65
CA THR A 63 -6.45 6.57 10.20
C THR A 63 -6.93 6.43 8.75
N ALA A 64 -8.20 6.76 8.52
CA ALA A 64 -8.75 6.95 7.18
C ALA A 64 -8.69 8.42 6.73
N GLY A 65 -7.92 9.24 7.46
CA GLY A 65 -7.81 10.68 7.33
C GLY A 65 -7.11 11.18 6.07
N ARG A 66 -7.09 12.50 5.93
CA ARG A 66 -6.49 13.18 4.78
C ARG A 66 -5.00 13.38 5.03
N GLY A 67 -4.18 12.75 4.20
CA GLY A 67 -2.73 12.89 4.31
C GLY A 67 -2.13 11.91 5.31
N ARG A 68 -0.81 12.01 5.47
CA ARG A 68 -0.11 11.31 6.53
C ARG A 68 -0.32 12.08 7.85
N PRO A 69 -0.74 11.42 8.94
CA PRO A 69 -0.90 12.05 10.26
C PRO A 69 0.44 12.62 10.73
N ALA A 70 0.48 13.71 11.51
CA ALA A 70 1.77 14.13 12.08
C ALA A 70 2.28 13.07 13.07
N PHE A 71 3.59 12.91 13.21
CA PHE A 71 4.14 11.90 14.12
C PHE A 71 3.68 12.10 15.58
N ALA A 72 3.57 13.36 16.01
CA ALA A 72 3.05 13.70 17.33
C ALA A 72 1.62 13.19 17.55
N ASP A 73 0.75 13.27 16.53
CA ASP A 73 -0.62 12.77 16.60
C ASP A 73 -0.67 11.24 16.70
N VAL A 74 0.26 10.56 16.04
CA VAL A 74 0.41 9.11 16.10
C VAL A 74 0.88 8.71 17.51
N ARG A 75 1.94 9.36 18.01
CA ARG A 75 2.52 9.07 19.32
C ARG A 75 1.55 9.38 20.48
N ALA A 76 0.80 10.48 20.41
CA ALA A 76 -0.17 10.85 21.43
C ALA A 76 -1.38 9.89 21.48
N GLY A 77 -1.68 9.20 20.37
CA GLY A 77 -2.74 8.19 20.33
C GLY A 77 -2.28 6.79 20.69
N MET A 78 -1.02 6.60 21.10
CA MET A 78 -0.38 5.30 21.29
C MET A 78 0.47 5.31 22.57
N ASP A 79 -0.13 4.94 23.69
CA ASP A 79 0.64 4.68 24.92
C ASP A 79 1.59 3.49 24.69
N GLY A 80 2.88 3.69 24.92
CA GLY A 80 3.88 2.61 24.87
C GLY A 80 4.32 2.17 23.48
N MET A 81 4.23 3.04 22.47
CA MET A 81 4.73 2.74 21.12
C MET A 81 6.21 2.32 21.20
N SER A 82 6.54 1.12 20.69
CA SER A 82 7.93 0.71 20.57
C SER A 82 8.64 1.59 19.52
N ASP A 83 9.94 1.81 19.72
CA ASP A 83 10.78 2.57 18.77
C ASP A 83 10.91 1.87 17.40
N ILE A 84 10.37 0.65 17.30
CA ILE A 84 10.42 -0.22 16.13
C ILE A 84 8.98 -0.45 15.65
N GLY A 85 8.71 -0.12 14.39
CA GLY A 85 7.44 -0.43 13.79
C GLY A 85 7.44 -0.24 12.29
N ILE A 86 6.29 -0.49 11.69
CA ILE A 86 6.11 -0.53 10.25
C ILE A 86 4.90 0.31 9.88
N GLU A 87 5.13 1.26 8.98
CA GLU A 87 4.06 2.03 8.36
C GLU A 87 3.54 1.29 7.13
N TYR A 88 2.24 1.06 7.08
CA TYR A 88 1.61 0.33 6.00
C TYR A 88 0.29 0.97 5.59
N GLY A 89 -0.23 0.54 4.45
CA GLY A 89 -1.55 0.95 4.00
C GLY A 89 -2.46 -0.22 3.73
N GLN A 90 -3.61 -0.16 4.40
CA GLN A 90 -4.71 -1.08 4.20
C GLN A 90 -5.62 -0.54 3.09
N VAL A 91 -5.69 -1.27 1.97
CA VAL A 91 -6.61 -1.04 0.86
C VAL A 91 -7.82 -1.95 1.04
N ARG A 92 -8.95 -1.37 1.43
CA ARG A 92 -10.22 -2.08 1.54
C ARG A 92 -11.06 -1.84 0.30
N VAL A 93 -11.50 -2.91 -0.33
CA VAL A 93 -12.39 -2.88 -1.49
C VAL A 93 -13.71 -3.50 -1.10
N THR A 94 -14.79 -2.74 -1.22
CA THR A 94 -16.15 -3.19 -0.90
C THR A 94 -17.03 -3.15 -2.13
N ASN A 95 -17.78 -4.22 -2.38
CA ASN A 95 -18.85 -4.20 -3.36
C ASN A 95 -20.07 -3.51 -2.74
N VAL A 96 -20.32 -2.27 -3.15
CA VAL A 96 -21.50 -1.49 -2.74
C VAL A 96 -22.63 -1.56 -3.78
N GLY A 97 -22.46 -2.40 -4.81
CA GLY A 97 -23.49 -2.69 -5.82
C GLY A 97 -24.43 -3.81 -5.37
N ARG A 98 -25.43 -4.09 -6.21
CA ARG A 98 -26.41 -5.17 -5.98
C ARG A 98 -26.04 -6.49 -6.65
N THR A 99 -25.02 -6.49 -7.51
CA THR A 99 -24.57 -7.68 -8.24
C THR A 99 -23.17 -8.07 -7.78
N ALA A 100 -22.85 -9.37 -7.79
CA ALA A 100 -21.50 -9.86 -7.54
C ALA A 100 -20.50 -9.24 -8.54
N VAL A 101 -19.24 -9.09 -8.10
CA VAL A 101 -18.18 -8.51 -8.91
C VAL A 101 -16.84 -9.17 -8.60
N SER A 102 -16.09 -9.53 -9.64
CA SER A 102 -14.71 -10.00 -9.46
C SER A 102 -13.75 -8.81 -9.47
N VAL A 103 -12.84 -8.78 -8.51
CA VAL A 103 -11.85 -7.71 -8.31
C VAL A 103 -10.45 -8.27 -8.45
N GLU A 104 -9.60 -7.57 -9.17
CA GLU A 104 -8.19 -7.91 -9.39
C GLU A 104 -7.31 -6.67 -9.18
N ASN A 105 -5.98 -6.85 -9.16
CA ASN A 105 -4.99 -5.76 -9.15
C ASN A 105 -5.22 -4.73 -8.02
N ILE A 106 -5.52 -5.21 -6.80
CA ILE A 106 -5.62 -4.35 -5.62
C ILE A 106 -4.23 -3.80 -5.32
N SER A 107 -4.11 -2.48 -5.24
CA SER A 107 -2.81 -1.80 -5.39
C SER A 107 -2.84 -0.36 -4.89
N TYR A 108 -1.68 0.29 -4.88
CA TYR A 108 -1.54 1.74 -4.76
C TYR A 108 -1.46 2.40 -6.13
N ALA A 109 -2.32 3.40 -6.36
CA ALA A 109 -2.16 4.36 -7.44
C ALA A 109 -1.33 5.55 -6.93
N VAL A 110 -0.07 5.61 -7.37
CA VAL A 110 0.88 6.68 -7.02
C VAL A 110 0.92 7.71 -8.15
N ARG A 111 0.89 8.98 -7.77
CA ARG A 111 0.98 10.10 -8.69
C ARG A 111 2.01 11.11 -8.21
N HIS A 112 2.95 11.44 -9.09
CA HIS A 112 3.90 12.52 -8.86
C HIS A 112 3.28 13.85 -9.29
N ARG A 113 3.50 14.90 -8.49
CA ARG A 113 3.18 16.27 -8.86
C ARG A 113 4.47 17.07 -8.93
N TYR A 114 4.98 17.25 -10.14
CA TYR A 114 6.07 18.17 -10.40
C TYR A 114 5.55 19.61 -10.27
N ARG A 115 6.33 20.48 -9.62
CA ARG A 115 5.98 21.90 -9.47
C ARG A 115 5.92 22.63 -10.82
N TRP A 116 6.72 22.20 -11.79
CA TRP A 116 6.98 22.98 -13.01
C TRP A 116 6.63 22.26 -14.32
N THR A 117 6.15 21.01 -14.28
CA THR A 117 5.77 20.29 -15.50
C THR A 117 4.31 19.85 -15.48
N LEU A 118 3.61 20.03 -16.61
CA LEU A 118 2.26 19.50 -16.84
C LEU A 118 2.24 17.96 -16.95
N ARG A 119 3.42 17.33 -17.10
CA ARG A 119 3.57 15.88 -17.18
C ARG A 119 3.22 15.23 -15.84
N ARG A 120 2.13 14.47 -15.84
CA ARG A 120 1.63 13.74 -14.67
C ARG A 120 2.05 12.29 -14.81
N HIS A 121 3.15 11.90 -14.18
CA HIS A 121 3.51 10.49 -14.11
C HIS A 121 2.60 9.79 -13.09
N ARG A 122 1.96 8.71 -13.55
CA ARG A 122 1.12 7.84 -12.73
C ARG A 122 1.68 6.44 -12.81
N ALA A 123 1.86 5.82 -11.66
CA ALA A 123 2.18 4.41 -11.55
C ALA A 123 1.09 3.72 -10.73
N THR A 124 0.82 2.47 -11.06
CA THR A 124 0.11 1.56 -10.18
C THR A 124 1.15 0.60 -9.62
N ILE A 125 1.23 0.52 -8.31
CA ILE A 125 2.19 -0.31 -7.59
C ILE A 125 1.38 -1.31 -6.80
N GLN A 126 1.61 -2.59 -7.00
CA GLN A 126 1.08 -3.63 -6.13
C GLN A 126 2.25 -4.15 -5.30
N PRO A 127 2.47 -3.59 -4.11
CA PRO A 127 3.50 -4.10 -3.22
C PRO A 127 3.10 -5.49 -2.75
N TRP A 128 4.06 -6.22 -2.19
CA TRP A 128 3.77 -7.45 -1.47
C TRP A 128 2.78 -7.17 -0.33
N GLN A 129 1.83 -8.09 -0.16
CA GLN A 129 0.93 -8.03 0.99
C GLN A 129 1.70 -8.42 2.25
N PHE A 130 1.43 -7.73 3.34
CA PHE A 130 1.91 -8.14 4.65
C PHE A 130 0.74 -8.71 5.45
N LEU A 131 1.02 -9.72 6.27
CA LEU A 131 0.08 -10.39 7.15
C LEU A 131 0.33 -9.91 8.58
N ARG A 132 -0.65 -9.18 9.14
CA ARG A 132 -0.63 -8.80 10.55
C ARG A 132 -0.96 -10.00 11.44
N LYS A 133 -0.40 -10.04 12.66
CA LYS A 133 -0.67 -11.08 13.65
C LYS A 133 -2.14 -11.11 14.08
N ASP A 134 -2.77 -9.93 14.25
CA ASP A 134 -4.18 -9.82 14.65
C ASP A 134 -5.13 -9.63 13.48
N CYS A 135 -4.74 -10.07 12.28
CA CYS A 135 -5.67 -10.03 11.17
C CYS A 135 -6.56 -11.27 11.23
N ASP A 136 -7.88 -11.10 11.13
CA ASP A 136 -8.77 -12.24 10.98
C ASP A 136 -8.40 -12.94 9.66
N PRO A 137 -8.06 -14.24 9.67
CA PRO A 137 -7.75 -14.98 8.46
C PRO A 137 -8.84 -14.87 7.39
N LYS A 138 -10.10 -14.63 7.79
CA LYS A 138 -11.25 -14.45 6.89
C LYS A 138 -11.21 -13.14 6.10
N ASP A 139 -10.55 -12.12 6.63
CA ASP A 139 -10.48 -10.78 6.01
C ASP A 139 -9.29 -10.64 5.04
N LEU A 140 -8.39 -11.63 5.06
CA LEU A 140 -7.20 -11.68 4.23
C LEU A 140 -7.40 -12.65 3.07
N THR A 141 -7.10 -12.18 1.87
CA THR A 141 -6.90 -13.07 0.74
C THR A 141 -5.40 -13.23 0.55
N PRO A 142 -4.81 -14.41 0.81
CA PRO A 142 -3.37 -14.63 0.73
C PRO A 142 -2.84 -14.56 -0.71
N ASP A 143 -3.72 -14.64 -1.69
CA ASP A 143 -3.38 -14.57 -3.10
C ASP A 143 -4.21 -13.49 -3.82
N LEU A 144 -3.56 -12.35 -4.12
CA LEU A 144 -4.12 -11.30 -4.98
C LEU A 144 -3.82 -11.52 -6.47
N SER A 145 -3.10 -12.58 -6.85
CA SER A 145 -2.80 -12.84 -8.26
C SER A 145 -4.05 -13.26 -9.04
N ASN A 146 -4.98 -13.90 -8.34
CA ASN A 146 -6.25 -14.33 -8.91
C ASN A 146 -7.38 -13.32 -8.65
N PRO A 147 -8.34 -13.17 -9.58
CA PRO A 147 -9.53 -12.35 -9.35
C PRO A 147 -10.37 -12.87 -8.18
N ILE A 148 -10.74 -11.96 -7.29
CA ILE A 148 -11.49 -12.25 -6.08
C ILE A 148 -12.94 -11.87 -6.30
N ARG A 149 -13.85 -12.85 -6.21
CA ARG A 149 -15.29 -12.60 -6.32
C ARG A 149 -15.82 -11.99 -5.01
N LEU A 150 -16.47 -10.83 -5.12
CA LEU A 150 -17.15 -10.15 -4.04
C LEU A 150 -18.66 -10.16 -4.25
N GLU A 151 -19.38 -10.80 -3.35
CA GLU A 151 -20.84 -10.73 -3.28
C GLU A 151 -21.31 -9.31 -2.88
N PRO A 152 -22.59 -8.94 -3.10
CA PRO A 152 -23.14 -7.66 -2.67
C PRO A 152 -22.91 -7.41 -1.17
N GLY A 153 -22.32 -6.27 -0.81
CA GLY A 153 -21.91 -5.95 0.56
C GLY A 153 -20.59 -6.61 1.01
N GLY A 154 -20.10 -7.59 0.26
CA GLY A 154 -18.81 -8.25 0.49
C GLY A 154 -17.63 -7.30 0.33
N HIS A 155 -16.52 -7.63 0.98
CA HIS A 155 -15.31 -6.86 0.91
C HIS A 155 -14.06 -7.74 0.98
N VAL A 156 -12.97 -7.20 0.47
CA VAL A 156 -11.63 -7.75 0.60
C VAL A 156 -10.70 -6.65 1.11
N THR A 157 -9.77 -7.05 1.97
CA THR A 157 -8.77 -6.16 2.52
C THR A 157 -7.40 -6.63 2.07
N ALA A 158 -6.62 -5.72 1.50
CA ALA A 158 -5.23 -5.95 1.16
C ALA A 158 -4.36 -4.97 1.94
N GLU A 159 -3.32 -5.51 2.55
CA GLU A 159 -2.46 -4.80 3.48
C GLU A 159 -1.07 -4.72 2.85
N PHE A 160 -0.61 -3.52 2.48
CA PHE A 160 0.63 -3.36 1.72
C PHE A 160 1.65 -2.52 2.47
N TYR A 161 2.92 -2.89 2.35
CA TYR A 161 4.00 -2.12 2.93
C TYR A 161 4.24 -0.83 2.12
N LEU A 162 4.34 0.30 2.82
CA LEU A 162 4.31 1.62 2.17
C LEU A 162 5.68 2.03 1.62
N TRP A 163 6.71 2.08 2.45
CA TRP A 163 7.95 2.78 2.09
C TRP A 163 8.80 2.10 1.02
N PRO A 164 9.04 0.77 1.05
CA PRO A 164 9.80 0.12 -0.02
C PRO A 164 9.13 0.26 -1.39
N ALA A 165 7.79 0.19 -1.43
CA ALA A 165 7.03 0.38 -2.64
C ALA A 165 7.22 1.78 -3.24
N LEU A 166 7.28 2.80 -2.38
CA LEU A 166 7.52 4.18 -2.80
C LEU A 166 8.99 4.42 -3.17
N ALA A 167 9.94 3.84 -2.43
CA ALA A 167 11.37 3.95 -2.69
C ALA A 167 11.74 3.39 -4.08
N GLY A 168 11.23 2.21 -4.44
CA GLY A 168 11.41 1.62 -5.77
C GLY A 168 10.82 2.47 -6.91
N HIS A 169 9.96 3.44 -6.60
CA HIS A 169 9.38 4.39 -7.55
C HIS A 169 10.03 5.78 -7.51
N GLY A 170 11.20 5.89 -6.89
CA GLY A 170 11.98 7.13 -6.83
C GLY A 170 11.39 8.18 -5.89
N HIS A 171 10.65 7.75 -4.86
CA HIS A 171 10.31 8.62 -3.75
C HIS A 171 11.58 8.94 -2.94
N GLY A 172 11.83 10.22 -2.65
CA GLY A 172 13.03 10.71 -1.95
C GLY A 172 14.11 11.29 -2.87
N THR A 173 14.25 10.81 -4.12
CA THR A 173 15.25 11.33 -5.08
C THR A 173 14.72 12.42 -6.01
N ARG A 174 13.40 12.57 -6.10
CA ARG A 174 12.73 13.49 -7.04
C ARG A 174 12.04 14.62 -6.28
N GLU A 175 12.22 15.85 -6.76
CA GLU A 175 11.52 17.02 -6.23
C GLU A 175 10.00 16.92 -6.44
N GLY A 176 9.25 17.05 -5.35
CA GLY A 176 7.79 17.17 -5.39
C GLY A 176 7.05 16.17 -4.51
N ALA A 177 5.89 16.61 -4.01
CA ALA A 177 5.01 15.77 -3.22
C ALA A 177 4.40 14.65 -4.07
N ILE A 178 4.28 13.46 -3.49
CA ILE A 178 3.57 12.34 -4.10
C ILE A 178 2.18 12.23 -3.51
N SER A 179 1.25 11.72 -4.32
CA SER A 179 -0.10 11.39 -3.86
C SER A 179 -0.36 9.91 -4.04
N VAL A 180 -0.75 9.26 -2.94
CA VAL A 180 -1.03 7.81 -2.89
C VAL A 180 -2.53 7.60 -2.70
N ARG A 181 -3.11 6.66 -3.45
CA ARG A 181 -4.51 6.26 -3.38
C ARG A 181 -4.61 4.76 -3.45
N GLY A 182 -5.52 4.14 -2.69
CA GLY A 182 -5.93 2.77 -2.95
C GLY A 182 -6.58 2.65 -4.32
N SER A 183 -6.28 1.57 -5.03
CA SER A 183 -6.73 1.25 -6.38
C SER A 183 -7.14 -0.21 -6.43
N ALA A 184 -8.17 -0.52 -7.22
CA ALA A 184 -8.62 -1.87 -7.49
C ALA A 184 -9.27 -1.92 -8.88
N HIS A 185 -9.14 -3.03 -9.56
CA HIS A 185 -9.70 -3.23 -10.89
C HIS A 185 -10.88 -4.20 -10.82
N ALA A 186 -12.01 -3.83 -11.39
CA ALA A 186 -13.11 -4.78 -11.56
C ALA A 186 -12.88 -5.52 -12.87
N VAL A 187 -12.95 -6.84 -12.87
CA VAL A 187 -12.77 -7.66 -14.07
C VAL A 187 -13.76 -7.20 -15.15
N GLY A 188 -13.27 -7.05 -16.38
CA GLY A 188 -14.07 -6.59 -17.52
C GLY A 188 -14.35 -5.08 -17.57
N ARG A 189 -13.89 -4.29 -16.60
CA ARG A 189 -13.95 -2.82 -16.68
C ARG A 189 -12.66 -2.27 -17.28
N LYS A 190 -12.77 -1.18 -18.05
CA LYS A 190 -11.60 -0.52 -18.67
C LYS A 190 -10.73 0.26 -17.66
N TRP A 191 -11.30 0.67 -16.53
CA TRP A 191 -10.67 1.61 -15.62
C TRP A 191 -10.69 1.12 -14.18
N ALA A 192 -9.53 1.25 -13.51
CA ALA A 192 -9.43 0.99 -12.08
C ALA A 192 -10.27 1.97 -11.24
N THR A 193 -11.01 1.41 -10.28
CA THR A 193 -11.68 2.17 -9.24
C THR A 193 -10.65 2.60 -8.20
N ARG A 194 -10.73 3.85 -7.73
CA ARG A 194 -9.76 4.40 -6.80
C ARG A 194 -10.45 5.08 -5.63
N SER A 195 -9.81 5.01 -4.47
CA SER A 195 -10.23 5.74 -3.27
C SER A 195 -10.40 7.23 -3.53
N GLN A 196 -11.32 7.90 -2.84
CA GLN A 196 -11.67 9.30 -3.13
C GLN A 196 -10.44 10.22 -3.10
N ARG A 197 -10.32 11.14 -4.06
CA ARG A 197 -9.16 12.04 -4.18
C ARG A 197 -8.92 12.90 -2.92
N ARG A 198 -9.99 13.28 -2.22
CA ARG A 198 -9.92 14.03 -0.95
C ARG A 198 -9.31 13.23 0.20
N ARG A 199 -9.32 11.89 0.12
CA ARG A 199 -8.71 10.94 1.07
C ARG A 199 -7.38 10.38 0.55
N ALA A 200 -6.84 10.93 -0.52
CA ALA A 200 -5.52 10.55 -0.99
C ALA A 200 -4.48 11.00 0.03
N TRP A 201 -3.50 10.15 0.32
CA TRP A 201 -2.35 10.58 1.10
C TRP A 201 -1.51 11.52 0.25
N LYS A 202 -0.97 12.54 0.91
CA LYS A 202 -0.04 13.48 0.34
C LYS A 202 1.24 13.36 1.14
N LEU A 203 2.27 12.81 0.54
CA LEU A 203 3.56 12.66 1.18
C LEU A 203 4.46 13.76 0.60
N PRO A 204 5.02 14.65 1.44
CA PRO A 204 5.92 15.69 0.96
C PRO A 204 7.19 15.07 0.33
N ALA A 205 7.92 15.87 -0.43
CA ALA A 205 9.22 15.46 -0.93
C ALA A 205 10.15 15.20 0.26
N GLY A 206 10.96 14.13 0.18
CA GLY A 206 11.85 13.74 1.28
C GLY A 206 11.13 13.16 2.50
N ALA A 207 9.82 12.90 2.44
CA ALA A 207 9.15 12.16 3.50
C ALA A 207 9.80 10.78 3.67
N THR A 208 10.09 10.41 4.91
CA THR A 208 10.61 9.11 5.32
C THR A 208 9.73 8.52 6.39
N THR A 209 9.88 7.23 6.68
CA THR A 209 9.19 6.56 7.80
C THR A 209 9.37 7.33 9.13
N TYR A 210 8.35 7.32 10.00
CA TYR A 210 8.41 7.94 11.32
C TYR A 210 9.33 7.19 12.27
N PHE A 211 9.57 5.92 11.98
CA PHE A 211 10.62 5.15 12.62
C PHE A 211 11.96 5.60 12.03
N THR A 212 12.43 6.75 12.50
CA THR A 212 13.72 7.32 12.13
C THR A 212 14.83 6.46 12.68
N ASP A 213 15.73 6.12 11.78
CA ASP A 213 17.02 5.45 11.97
C ASP A 213 18.04 6.27 12.75
N LEU A 214 17.60 7.02 13.77
CA LEU A 214 18.50 7.85 14.57
C LEU A 214 19.58 6.98 15.24
N GLU A 215 19.21 5.77 15.64
CA GLU A 215 20.13 4.67 15.88
C GLU A 215 19.65 3.46 15.10
N VAL A 216 20.31 3.16 13.99
CA VAL A 216 20.10 1.87 13.30
C VAL A 216 20.75 0.80 14.15
N THR A 217 20.07 0.42 15.22
CA THR A 217 20.50 -0.70 16.04
C THR A 217 20.58 -1.93 15.14
N PRO A 218 21.60 -2.76 15.31
CA PRO A 218 21.73 -3.92 14.45
C PRO A 218 20.57 -4.93 14.63
N GLU A 219 19.79 -4.84 15.71
CA GLU A 219 18.48 -5.49 15.89
C GLU A 219 17.42 -4.96 14.91
N LEU A 220 17.39 -3.65 14.67
CA LEU A 220 16.49 -3.01 13.71
C LEU A 220 16.87 -3.37 12.27
N ARG A 221 18.17 -3.52 11.95
CA ARG A 221 18.61 -4.04 10.64
C ARG A 221 18.20 -5.48 10.44
N MET A 222 18.45 -6.32 11.45
CA MET A 222 18.05 -7.72 11.42
C MET A 222 16.54 -7.86 11.25
N PHE A 223 15.73 -7.11 12.01
CA PHE A 223 14.28 -7.08 11.85
C PHE A 223 13.87 -6.66 10.44
N ARG A 224 14.50 -5.63 9.87
CA ARG A 224 14.19 -5.15 8.52
C ARG A 224 14.61 -6.09 7.41
N GLU A 225 15.72 -6.80 7.57
CA GLU A 225 16.16 -7.81 6.59
C GLU A 225 15.34 -9.09 6.71
N LEU A 226 15.07 -9.57 7.93
CA LEU A 226 14.07 -10.61 8.20
C LEU A 226 12.74 -10.26 7.53
N TRP A 227 12.30 -9.03 7.69
CA TRP A 227 11.08 -8.51 7.09
C TRP A 227 11.20 -8.45 5.55
N SER A 228 12.26 -7.84 5.00
CA SER A 228 12.57 -7.75 3.56
C SER A 228 12.58 -9.12 2.87
N HIS A 229 13.13 -10.13 3.53
CA HIS A 229 13.24 -11.50 3.02
C HIS A 229 11.99 -12.34 3.24
N GLN A 230 11.25 -12.13 4.33
CA GLN A 230 9.88 -12.63 4.50
C GLN A 230 9.02 -12.26 3.27
N HIS A 231 9.19 -11.04 2.73
CA HIS A 231 8.50 -10.57 1.53
C HIS A 231 8.93 -11.25 0.22
N ARG A 232 10.10 -11.88 0.16
CA ARG A 232 10.56 -12.64 -1.03
C ARG A 232 10.15 -14.12 -0.99
N ALA A 233 10.00 -14.70 0.20
CA ALA A 233 9.75 -16.13 0.39
C ALA A 233 8.36 -16.49 0.94
N ARG A 234 7.41 -15.55 0.95
CA ARG A 234 5.99 -15.78 1.39
C ARG A 234 5.85 -16.32 2.82
N LEU A 235 6.76 -16.00 3.73
CA LEU A 235 6.71 -16.46 5.12
C LEU A 235 5.77 -15.60 5.99
N SER A 236 5.24 -16.18 7.06
CA SER A 236 4.40 -15.45 8.02
C SER A 236 5.23 -14.50 8.90
N ALA A 237 4.67 -13.34 9.25
CA ALA A 237 5.33 -12.33 10.10
C ALA A 237 5.71 -12.88 11.47
N TRP A 238 4.93 -13.86 11.93
CA TRP A 238 5.18 -14.62 13.14
C TRP A 238 6.52 -15.36 13.11
N TRP A 239 6.89 -15.96 11.98
CA TRP A 239 8.14 -16.72 11.87
C TRP A 239 9.36 -15.80 11.97
N ALA A 240 9.36 -14.67 11.26
CA ALA A 240 10.43 -13.68 11.34
C ALA A 240 10.64 -13.14 12.79
N LEU A 241 9.55 -12.93 13.52
CA LEU A 241 9.58 -12.52 14.92
C LEU A 241 10.07 -13.62 15.86
N LEU A 242 9.68 -14.88 15.64
CA LEU A 242 10.18 -16.05 16.37
C LEU A 242 11.69 -16.19 16.19
N MET A 243 12.17 -16.15 14.94
CA MET A 243 13.59 -16.26 14.63
C MET A 243 14.39 -15.13 15.26
N ARG A 244 13.88 -13.89 15.23
CA ARG A 244 14.50 -12.76 15.93
C ARG A 244 14.62 -13.01 17.43
N ARG A 245 13.58 -13.52 18.08
CA ARG A 245 13.60 -13.80 19.53
C ARG A 245 14.62 -14.87 19.87
N GLU A 246 14.67 -15.94 19.08
CA GLU A 246 15.56 -17.06 19.33
C GLU A 246 17.04 -16.71 19.08
N ILE A 247 17.33 -15.96 18.01
CA ILE A 247 18.68 -15.44 17.73
C ILE A 247 19.14 -14.52 18.87
N ASN A 248 18.28 -13.58 19.30
CA ASN A 248 18.62 -12.68 20.40
C ASN A 248 18.85 -13.42 21.72
N LYS A 249 18.06 -14.46 22.00
CA LYS A 249 18.25 -15.30 23.19
C LYS A 249 19.61 -16.00 23.17
N ARG A 250 19.98 -16.60 22.04
CA ARG A 250 21.27 -17.31 21.88
C ARG A 250 22.46 -16.37 21.95
N LEU A 251 22.37 -15.20 21.33
CA LEU A 251 23.39 -14.15 21.46
C LEU A 251 23.55 -13.70 22.91
N ALA A 252 22.45 -13.54 23.66
CA ALA A 252 22.51 -13.19 25.08
C ALA A 252 23.10 -14.32 25.95
N GLU A 253 22.99 -15.58 25.52
CA GLU A 253 23.61 -16.75 26.14
C GLU A 253 25.10 -16.92 25.75
N GLY A 254 25.63 -16.04 24.90
CA GLY A 254 27.02 -16.08 24.44
C GLY A 254 27.29 -17.07 23.31
N ALA A 255 26.24 -17.53 22.62
CA ALA A 255 26.38 -18.42 21.47
C ALA A 255 27.19 -17.76 20.36
N THR A 256 28.15 -18.50 19.82
CA THR A 256 28.96 -18.09 18.69
C THR A 256 28.14 -18.09 17.40
N SER A 257 28.63 -17.36 16.40
CA SER A 257 28.02 -17.32 15.06
C SER A 257 27.85 -18.72 14.44
N GLN A 258 28.76 -19.64 14.73
CA GLN A 258 28.74 -21.02 14.25
C GLN A 258 27.68 -21.87 14.97
N GLU A 259 27.48 -21.70 16.27
CA GLU A 259 26.42 -22.39 17.01
C GLU A 259 25.02 -21.90 16.61
N ILE A 260 24.90 -20.61 16.26
CA ILE A 260 23.68 -20.06 15.67
C ILE A 260 23.47 -20.63 14.26
N GLN A 261 24.54 -20.81 13.47
CA GLN A 261 24.53 -21.49 12.15
C GLN A 261 23.98 -22.90 12.25
N GLU A 262 24.58 -23.71 13.12
CA GLU A 262 24.21 -25.11 13.29
C GLU A 262 22.78 -25.27 13.82
N TYR A 263 22.33 -24.40 14.72
CA TYR A 263 20.95 -24.43 15.21
C TYR A 263 19.94 -24.10 14.11
N LEU A 264 20.24 -23.09 13.30
CA LEU A 264 19.39 -22.74 12.18
C LEU A 264 19.39 -23.87 11.16
N ASP A 265 20.55 -24.43 10.83
CA ASP A 265 20.68 -25.56 9.90
C ASP A 265 19.89 -26.78 10.38
N GLN A 266 19.97 -27.15 11.66
CA GLN A 266 19.17 -28.22 12.27
C GLN A 266 17.66 -27.90 12.27
N GLY A 267 17.28 -26.66 12.59
CA GLY A 267 15.89 -26.20 12.50
C GLY A 267 15.35 -26.16 11.07
N MET A 268 16.25 -25.99 10.10
CA MET A 268 15.97 -25.91 8.66
C MET A 268 15.97 -27.25 7.95
N GLU A 269 16.51 -28.33 8.53
CA GLU A 269 16.51 -29.67 7.92
C GLU A 269 15.09 -30.15 7.55
N ARG A 270 14.08 -29.72 8.32
CA ARG A 270 12.66 -30.05 8.12
C ARG A 270 11.92 -29.08 7.19
N LEU A 271 12.57 -28.00 6.75
CA LEU A 271 11.99 -27.02 5.84
C LEU A 271 12.31 -27.38 4.38
N ASP A 272 11.47 -26.89 3.48
CA ASP A 272 11.71 -26.98 2.04
C ASP A 272 12.93 -26.14 1.61
N ASP A 273 13.35 -26.27 0.35
CA ASP A 273 14.56 -25.60 -0.17
C ASP A 273 14.48 -24.06 -0.08
N GLU A 274 13.26 -23.49 -0.10
CA GLU A 274 13.04 -22.06 0.17
C GLU A 274 13.27 -21.70 1.65
N GLY A 275 12.84 -22.54 2.59
CA GLY A 275 13.12 -22.39 4.01
C GLY A 275 14.61 -22.57 4.36
N LYS A 276 15.32 -23.48 3.68
CA LYS A 276 16.77 -23.69 3.83
C LYS A 276 17.60 -22.52 3.28
N HIS A 277 17.18 -21.93 2.17
CA HIS A 277 17.81 -20.71 1.64
C HIS A 277 17.66 -19.53 2.62
N MET A 278 16.58 -19.50 3.41
CA MET A 278 16.26 -18.40 4.32
C MET A 278 17.12 -18.36 5.58
N GLY A 279 17.33 -19.49 6.28
CA GLY A 279 18.23 -19.45 7.45
C GLY A 279 19.69 -19.24 7.07
N ASN A 280 20.12 -19.63 5.86
CA ASN A 280 21.42 -19.26 5.31
C ASN A 280 21.60 -17.73 5.13
N VAL A 281 20.54 -17.01 4.77
CA VAL A 281 20.56 -15.54 4.67
C VAL A 281 20.56 -14.89 6.07
N LEU A 282 19.79 -15.46 7.01
CA LEU A 282 19.76 -15.00 8.41
C LEU A 282 21.12 -15.16 9.09
N LEU A 283 21.87 -16.19 8.71
CA LEU A 283 23.25 -16.39 9.12
C LEU A 283 24.21 -15.43 8.51
N SER A 284 24.14 -15.28 7.19
CA SER A 284 25.01 -14.37 6.47
C SER A 284 24.93 -12.95 7.05
N PHE A 285 23.78 -12.55 7.61
CA PHE A 285 23.59 -11.24 8.22
C PHE A 285 23.96 -11.16 9.72
N ALA A 286 23.67 -12.19 10.51
CA ALA A 286 24.09 -12.27 11.92
C ALA A 286 25.61 -12.40 12.06
N VAL A 287 26.24 -13.24 11.24
CA VAL A 287 27.70 -13.45 11.16
C VAL A 287 28.41 -12.19 10.64
N HIS A 288 27.88 -11.52 9.60
CA HIS A 288 28.47 -10.28 9.06
C HIS A 288 28.46 -9.12 10.07
N ARG A 289 27.52 -9.11 11.03
CA ARG A 289 27.46 -8.11 12.10
C ARG A 289 28.48 -8.35 13.20
N GLU A 290 28.75 -9.61 13.54
CA GLU A 290 29.69 -9.98 14.59
C GLU A 290 31.16 -9.82 14.14
N TYR A 291 31.43 -10.04 12.86
CA TYR A 291 32.78 -9.94 12.27
C TYR A 291 33.19 -8.54 11.78
N HIS A 292 32.26 -7.59 11.58
CA HIS A 292 32.61 -6.22 11.16
C HIS A 292 32.84 -5.24 12.31
N ASN A 293 33.28 -5.74 13.46
CA ASN A 293 34.03 -4.95 14.45
C ASN A 293 35.50 -4.71 14.03
N ASP A 294 35.94 -5.22 12.87
CA ASP A 294 37.16 -4.73 12.24
C ASP A 294 36.97 -3.31 11.68
N PRO A 295 37.98 -2.43 11.78
CA PRO A 295 37.89 -1.03 11.35
C PRO A 295 37.44 -0.96 9.89
N PRO A 296 36.64 0.07 9.53
CA PRO A 296 36.02 0.15 8.20
C PRO A 296 37.09 0.04 7.11
N PRO A 297 36.89 -0.80 6.07
CA PRO A 297 37.86 -0.88 4.99
C PRO A 297 38.03 0.49 4.32
N LEU A 298 39.29 0.80 3.99
CA LEU A 298 39.70 2.07 3.39
C LEU A 298 38.78 2.49 2.23
N ALA A 299 38.23 3.70 2.36
CA ALA A 299 37.51 4.52 1.37
C ALA A 299 36.84 3.77 0.20
N LEU A 300 35.53 3.52 0.35
CA LEU A 300 34.66 2.86 -0.62
C LEU A 300 34.68 3.52 -2.02
N GLY A 301 34.81 2.68 -3.05
CA GLY A 301 34.80 3.05 -4.47
C GLY A 301 33.45 3.56 -4.99
N ARG A 302 33.43 4.07 -6.24
CA ARG A 302 32.27 4.78 -6.85
C ARG A 302 30.97 3.94 -6.92
N LEU A 303 31.07 2.61 -7.00
CA LEU A 303 29.92 1.72 -7.16
C LEU A 303 29.08 1.59 -5.88
N GLN A 304 29.74 1.63 -4.72
CA GLN A 304 29.10 1.53 -3.40
C GLN A 304 28.38 2.83 -3.01
N ARG A 305 28.92 4.00 -3.38
CA ARG A 305 28.23 5.29 -3.23
C ARG A 305 26.92 5.38 -4.03
N ALA A 306 26.83 4.65 -5.14
CA ALA A 306 25.62 4.59 -5.96
C ALA A 306 24.52 3.71 -5.34
N LEU A 307 24.89 2.64 -4.62
CA LEU A 307 23.95 1.76 -3.92
C LEU A 307 23.38 2.37 -2.64
N TRP A 308 24.13 3.26 -1.96
CA TRP A 308 23.70 3.93 -0.73
C TRP A 308 23.08 5.33 -0.92
N GLY A 309 22.85 5.77 -2.15
CA GLY A 309 22.10 7.00 -2.42
C GLY A 309 22.76 8.31 -1.94
N VAL A 310 24.04 8.29 -1.60
CA VAL A 310 24.78 9.49 -1.20
C VAL A 310 25.20 10.28 -2.45
N LYS A 311 24.41 11.30 -2.79
CA LYS A 311 24.86 12.34 -3.73
C LYS A 311 25.46 13.51 -2.94
N GLY A 312 26.78 13.58 -2.93
CA GLY A 312 27.54 14.71 -2.36
C GLY A 312 29.01 14.34 -2.18
N VAL A 313 29.91 15.28 -2.50
CA VAL A 313 31.32 15.20 -2.10
C VAL A 313 31.37 15.41 -0.57
N PRO A 314 32.11 14.60 0.21
CA PRO A 314 32.24 14.81 1.64
C PRO A 314 32.83 16.20 1.94
N PRO A 315 32.35 16.93 2.96
CA PRO A 315 32.73 18.33 3.25
C PRO A 315 34.20 18.54 3.67
N TRP A 316 35.04 17.51 3.63
CA TRP A 316 36.50 17.61 3.84
C TRP A 316 37.33 17.46 2.57
N ARG A 317 36.69 17.39 1.38
CA ARG A 317 37.39 17.46 0.09
C ARG A 317 36.74 18.48 -0.85
N LYS A 318 37.11 19.75 -0.60
CA LYS A 318 36.86 20.99 -1.34
C LYS A 318 35.42 21.51 -1.33
#